data_AF-A0A2P5MX38-F1
#
_entry.id   AF-A0A2P5MX38-F1
#
_cell.length_a   1.000
_cell.length_b   1.000
_cell.length_c   1.000
_cell.angle_alpha   90.00
_cell.angle_beta   90.00
_cell.angle_gamma   90.00
#
_symmetry.space_group_name_H-M   'P 1'
#
loop_
_entity.id
_entity.type
_entity.pdbx_description
1 polymer ?
#
loop_
_entity_poly.entity_id
_entity_poly.type
_entity_poly.pdbx_seq_one_letter_code
_entity_poly.pdbx_strand_id
1 'polypeptide(L)'
;MSIRITQRTDFRLLFLATSLAVCFGLLQFSGTELPFYSYLLLAMLIASSIYLSHRQRSNWYYQQQHQMTELDRVMNTYHSLSDEALVHAKAQFDSYDAEISDAKTIIRESVESLSASLTGLQNMSVVQREAIVNLINEVLQMAGKQQDEMAYEQTGIQRFFHETNLLIAEFIQKIHELQDNSLRITCSFAQMKTQVDRINSMLNDISNITRQTDLLSLNAAIEAARAGEAGRGFAVVADEVRKLAGNTGEFNSEIRKTLNAILKSMQDVDESVTKASEIDLSIAEHSQENLNNLSTELINLSSAAREHSHHITEVTEKIHKLTMEGVMAVQFEDIVTQMMDRILDKTLSLSQFFLRFMELHNDRNETSGYHRFNKRIEGMQSLLTHKPLSNLNNPAEKSNQEVELF
;
A
#
# COMPACT_ATOMS: atom_id res chain seq x y z
N MET A 1 23.18 -55.59 -56.38
CA MET A 1 22.54 -56.46 -57.40
C MET A 1 23.22 -56.36 -58.77
N SER A 2 23.68 -55.18 -59.23
CA SER A 2 24.37 -55.02 -60.51
C SER A 2 25.76 -55.71 -60.59
N ILE A 3 26.53 -55.75 -59.49
CA ILE A 3 27.85 -56.42 -59.42
C ILE A 3 27.79 -57.89 -59.84
N ARG A 4 26.74 -58.63 -59.41
CA ARG A 4 26.54 -60.03 -59.79
C ARG A 4 26.11 -60.20 -61.25
N ILE A 5 25.54 -59.17 -61.87
CA ILE A 5 25.05 -59.22 -63.25
C ILE A 5 26.20 -59.00 -64.22
N THR A 6 27.06 -57.99 -64.00
CA THR A 6 28.23 -57.71 -64.85
C THR A 6 29.29 -58.80 -64.75
N GLN A 7 29.58 -59.31 -63.54
CA GLN A 7 30.48 -60.47 -63.39
C GLN A 7 29.91 -61.72 -64.06
N ARG A 8 28.58 -61.93 -64.04
CA ARG A 8 27.95 -63.04 -64.76
C ARG A 8 28.05 -62.88 -66.26
N THR A 9 27.88 -61.68 -66.81
CA THR A 9 27.96 -61.46 -68.26
C THR A 9 29.39 -61.60 -68.78
N ASP A 10 30.38 -61.06 -68.04
CA ASP A 10 31.81 -61.23 -68.36
C ASP A 10 32.21 -62.71 -68.32
N PHE A 11 31.86 -63.44 -67.26
CA PHE A 11 32.19 -64.86 -67.13
C PHE A 11 31.48 -65.70 -68.20
N ARG A 12 30.22 -65.37 -68.55
CA ARG A 12 29.48 -66.06 -69.62
C ARG A 12 30.08 -65.81 -71.00
N LEU A 13 30.52 -64.58 -71.31
CA LEU A 13 31.14 -64.26 -72.60
C LEU A 13 32.49 -64.96 -72.78
N LEU A 14 33.34 -64.92 -71.74
CA LEU A 14 34.62 -65.64 -71.74
C LEU A 14 34.43 -67.16 -71.80
N PHE A 15 33.47 -67.72 -71.05
CA PHE A 15 33.17 -69.16 -71.07
C PHE A 15 32.59 -69.63 -72.41
N LEU A 16 31.75 -68.82 -73.07
CA LEU A 16 31.17 -69.15 -74.37
C LEU A 16 32.24 -69.08 -75.48
N ALA A 17 33.17 -68.11 -75.39
CA ALA A 17 34.32 -68.02 -76.30
C ALA A 17 35.30 -69.20 -76.13
N THR A 18 35.62 -69.60 -74.89
CA THR A 18 36.49 -70.77 -74.64
C THR A 18 35.80 -72.09 -75.00
N SER A 19 34.50 -72.24 -74.75
CA SER A 19 33.71 -73.40 -75.16
C SER A 19 33.65 -73.54 -76.69
N LEU A 20 33.46 -72.44 -77.42
CA LEU A 20 33.55 -72.41 -78.90
C LEU A 20 34.94 -72.81 -79.39
N ALA A 21 36.00 -72.34 -78.74
CA ALA A 21 37.38 -72.70 -79.09
C ALA A 21 37.69 -74.19 -78.86
N VAL A 22 37.20 -74.77 -77.76
CA VAL A 22 37.32 -76.22 -77.48
C VAL A 22 36.52 -77.04 -78.49
N CYS A 23 35.31 -76.60 -78.85
CA CYS A 23 34.47 -77.28 -79.84
C CYS A 23 35.13 -77.28 -81.24
N PHE A 24 35.75 -76.16 -81.62
CA PHE A 24 36.56 -76.05 -82.85
C PHE A 24 37.78 -76.98 -82.83
N GLY A 25 38.48 -77.08 -81.71
CA GLY A 25 39.62 -78.00 -81.55
C GLY A 25 39.20 -79.48 -81.62
N LEU A 26 38.03 -79.84 -81.08
CA LEU A 26 37.48 -81.20 -81.17
C LEU A 26 37.04 -81.56 -82.60
N LEU A 27 36.44 -80.62 -83.34
CA LEU A 27 36.12 -80.81 -84.75
C LEU A 27 37.38 -81.05 -85.60
N GLN A 28 38.46 -80.32 -85.32
CA GLN A 28 39.75 -80.54 -85.96
C GLN A 28 40.33 -81.95 -85.66
N PHE A 29 40.13 -82.46 -84.44
CA PHE A 29 40.55 -83.81 -84.04
C PHE A 29 39.73 -84.91 -84.73
N SER A 30 38.48 -84.62 -85.13
CA SER A 30 37.59 -85.56 -85.83
C SER A 30 37.86 -85.74 -87.33
N GLY A 31 38.91 -85.07 -87.86
CA GLY A 31 39.38 -85.25 -89.23
C GLY A 31 38.65 -84.41 -90.29
N THR A 32 37.78 -83.48 -89.89
CA THR A 32 37.18 -82.50 -90.81
C THR A 32 38.13 -81.32 -91.03
N GLU A 33 38.60 -81.12 -92.25
CA GLU A 33 39.38 -79.92 -92.60
C GLU A 33 38.47 -78.69 -92.66
N LEU A 34 38.54 -77.87 -91.62
CA LEU A 34 37.84 -76.59 -91.55
C LEU A 34 38.60 -75.53 -92.38
N PRO A 35 37.91 -74.71 -93.19
CA PRO A 35 38.55 -73.69 -94.01
C PRO A 35 39.21 -72.62 -93.12
N PHE A 36 40.34 -72.05 -93.56
CA PHE A 36 41.12 -71.04 -92.81
C PHE A 36 40.28 -69.87 -92.26
N TYR A 37 39.25 -69.44 -93.01
CA TYR A 37 38.33 -68.38 -92.59
C TYR A 37 37.60 -68.66 -91.26
N SER A 38 37.42 -69.93 -90.90
CA SER A 38 36.75 -70.34 -89.66
C SER A 38 37.61 -70.10 -88.42
N TYR A 39 38.93 -70.35 -88.50
CA TYR A 39 39.89 -69.98 -87.45
C TYR A 39 40.02 -68.46 -87.29
N LEU A 40 39.98 -67.73 -88.41
CA LEU A 40 40.02 -66.26 -88.40
C LEU A 40 38.76 -65.68 -87.74
N LEU A 41 37.59 -66.27 -88.00
CA LEU A 41 36.33 -65.89 -87.35
C LEU A 41 36.32 -66.18 -85.85
N LEU A 42 36.85 -67.34 -85.42
CA LEU A 42 37.02 -67.67 -84.01
C LEU A 42 37.97 -66.69 -83.30
N ALA A 43 39.12 -66.39 -83.91
CA ALA A 43 40.07 -65.42 -83.37
C ALA A 43 39.45 -64.01 -83.26
N MET A 44 38.66 -63.60 -84.25
CA MET A 44 37.93 -62.32 -84.22
C MET A 44 36.87 -62.30 -83.11
N LEU A 45 36.14 -63.40 -82.88
CA LEU A 45 35.16 -63.51 -81.79
C LEU A 45 35.82 -63.44 -80.41
N ILE A 46 36.95 -64.13 -80.22
CA ILE A 46 37.70 -64.09 -78.95
C ILE A 46 38.26 -62.68 -78.71
N ALA A 47 38.88 -62.07 -79.72
CA ALA A 47 39.41 -60.71 -79.62
C ALA A 47 38.29 -59.68 -79.32
N SER A 48 37.14 -59.81 -79.99
CA SER A 48 35.95 -58.98 -79.74
C SER A 48 35.41 -59.18 -78.32
N SER A 49 35.37 -60.43 -77.82
CA SER A 49 34.93 -60.73 -76.45
C SER A 49 35.88 -60.15 -75.40
N ILE A 50 37.20 -60.24 -75.60
CA ILE A 50 38.20 -59.65 -74.69
C ILE A 50 38.08 -58.12 -74.71
N TYR A 51 37.93 -57.52 -75.89
CA TYR A 51 37.74 -56.07 -76.02
C TYR A 51 36.45 -55.59 -75.34
N LEU A 52 35.33 -56.30 -75.54
CA LEU A 52 34.05 -55.99 -74.90
C LEU A 52 34.12 -56.16 -73.38
N SER A 53 34.78 -57.21 -72.88
CA SER A 53 34.96 -57.43 -71.44
C SER A 53 35.85 -56.35 -70.82
N HIS A 54 36.97 -55.99 -71.46
CA HIS A 54 37.84 -54.92 -70.98
C HIS A 54 37.12 -53.56 -70.99
N ARG A 55 36.31 -53.29 -72.01
CA ARG A 55 35.50 -52.05 -72.10
C ARG A 55 34.40 -52.02 -71.03
N GLN A 56 33.69 -53.13 -70.80
CA GLN A 56 32.69 -53.24 -69.74
C GLN A 56 33.31 -53.07 -68.35
N ARG A 57 34.45 -53.72 -68.10
CA ARG A 57 35.17 -53.62 -66.84
C ARG A 57 35.70 -52.21 -66.60
N SER A 58 36.26 -51.57 -67.63
CA SER A 58 36.70 -50.18 -67.55
C SER A 58 35.53 -49.23 -67.27
N ASN A 59 34.43 -49.34 -68.02
CA ASN A 59 33.21 -48.54 -67.77
C ASN A 59 32.64 -48.76 -66.37
N TRP A 60 32.67 -50.00 -65.87
CA TRP A 60 32.24 -50.33 -64.51
C TRP A 60 33.16 -49.70 -63.47
N TYR A 61 34.49 -49.75 -63.63
CA TYR A 61 35.43 -49.07 -62.75
C TYR A 61 35.17 -47.55 -62.72
N TYR A 62 34.94 -46.92 -63.87
CA TYR A 62 34.59 -45.50 -63.95
C TYR A 62 33.26 -45.20 -63.23
N GLN A 63 32.21 -46.00 -63.44
CA GLN A 63 30.92 -45.83 -62.77
C GLN A 63 31.02 -46.06 -61.26
N GLN A 64 31.77 -47.06 -60.82
CA GLN A 64 31.98 -47.35 -59.41
C GLN A 64 32.77 -46.23 -58.72
N GLN A 65 33.80 -45.71 -59.39
CA GLN A 65 34.60 -44.61 -58.85
C GLN A 65 33.77 -43.33 -58.74
N HIS A 66 32.95 -43.01 -59.76
CA HIS A 66 32.01 -41.90 -59.69
C HIS A 66 30.98 -42.07 -58.55
N GLN A 67 30.44 -43.28 -58.36
CA GLN A 67 29.53 -43.57 -57.24
C GLN A 67 30.22 -43.42 -55.89
N MET A 68 31.50 -43.83 -55.78
CA MET A 68 32.27 -43.69 -54.54
C MET A 68 32.55 -42.20 -54.25
N THR A 69 32.95 -41.42 -55.25
CA THR A 69 33.19 -39.98 -55.09
C THR A 69 31.91 -39.21 -54.72
N GLU A 70 30.76 -39.54 -55.32
CA GLU A 70 29.48 -38.96 -54.90
C GLU A 70 29.09 -39.37 -53.47
N LEU A 71 29.34 -40.63 -53.08
CA LEU A 71 29.10 -41.11 -51.72
C LEU A 71 29.99 -40.37 -50.70
N ASP A 72 31.28 -40.18 -51.01
CA ASP A 72 32.21 -39.43 -50.16
C ASP A 72 31.77 -37.96 -50.02
N ARG A 73 31.31 -37.34 -51.12
CA ARG A 73 30.78 -35.98 -51.10
C ARG A 73 29.56 -35.86 -50.18
N VAL A 74 28.58 -36.76 -50.33
CA VAL A 74 27.37 -36.78 -49.49
C VAL A 74 27.72 -37.05 -48.03
N MET A 75 28.66 -37.97 -47.76
CA MET A 75 29.11 -38.27 -46.40
C MET A 75 29.84 -37.10 -45.74
N ASN A 76 30.69 -36.39 -46.48
CA ASN A 76 31.35 -35.18 -45.97
C ASN A 76 30.34 -34.08 -45.65
N THR A 77 29.33 -33.86 -46.51
CA THR A 77 28.22 -32.94 -46.22
C THR A 77 27.45 -33.38 -44.98
N TYR A 78 27.12 -34.67 -44.86
CA TYR A 78 26.44 -35.22 -43.69
C TYR A 78 27.24 -34.99 -42.40
N HIS A 79 28.55 -35.24 -42.40
CA HIS A 79 29.41 -34.99 -41.23
C HIS A 79 29.47 -33.50 -40.87
N SER A 80 29.55 -32.61 -41.85
CA SER A 80 29.54 -31.16 -41.60
C SER A 80 28.23 -30.70 -40.95
N LEU A 81 27.08 -31.14 -41.47
CA LEU A 81 25.78 -30.81 -40.88
C LEU A 81 25.61 -31.45 -39.49
N SER A 82 26.16 -32.66 -39.30
CA SER A 82 26.13 -33.36 -38.01
C SER A 82 26.94 -32.61 -36.94
N ASP A 83 28.13 -32.12 -37.29
CA ASP A 83 28.95 -31.30 -36.39
C ASP A 83 28.24 -29.99 -36.02
N GLU A 84 27.69 -29.29 -37.03
CA GLU A 84 26.94 -28.06 -36.83
C GLU A 84 25.71 -28.27 -35.92
N ALA A 85 24.95 -29.35 -36.16
CA ALA A 85 23.83 -29.73 -35.31
C ALA A 85 24.25 -30.04 -33.86
N LEU A 86 25.41 -30.69 -33.66
CA LEU A 86 25.96 -30.96 -32.33
C LEU A 86 26.33 -29.66 -31.59
N VAL A 87 26.97 -28.72 -32.28
CA VAL A 87 27.32 -27.40 -31.73
C VAL A 87 26.06 -26.64 -31.33
N HIS A 88 25.05 -26.59 -32.20
CA HIS A 88 23.77 -25.92 -31.90
C HIS A 88 23.02 -26.58 -30.74
N ALA A 89 22.95 -27.91 -30.71
CA ALA A 89 22.28 -28.61 -29.62
C ALA A 89 22.97 -28.38 -28.28
N LYS A 90 24.31 -28.42 -28.24
CA LYS A 90 25.08 -28.12 -27.02
C LYS A 90 24.78 -26.70 -26.52
N ALA A 91 24.84 -25.71 -27.41
CA ALA A 91 24.52 -24.33 -27.05
C ALA A 91 23.09 -24.18 -26.51
N GLN A 92 22.11 -24.90 -27.08
CA GLN A 92 20.73 -24.91 -26.57
C GLN A 92 20.62 -25.55 -25.18
N PHE A 93 21.29 -26.68 -24.93
CA PHE A 93 21.27 -27.31 -23.61
C PHE A 93 21.95 -26.44 -22.55
N ASP A 94 23.07 -25.80 -22.88
CA ASP A 94 23.74 -24.85 -22.00
C ASP A 94 22.85 -23.62 -21.71
N SER A 95 22.08 -23.16 -22.69
CA SER A 95 21.08 -22.09 -22.52
C SER A 95 19.94 -22.49 -21.57
N TYR A 96 19.42 -23.72 -21.69
CA TYR A 96 18.37 -24.20 -20.80
C TYR A 96 18.84 -24.37 -19.36
N ASP A 97 20.09 -24.80 -19.15
CA ASP A 97 20.69 -24.89 -17.81
C ASP A 97 20.75 -23.50 -17.16
N ALA A 98 21.21 -22.49 -17.91
CA ALA A 98 21.24 -21.10 -17.46
C ALA A 98 19.83 -20.56 -17.14
N GLU A 99 18.86 -20.73 -18.05
CA GLU A 99 17.48 -20.26 -17.84
C GLU A 99 16.80 -20.90 -16.61
N ILE A 100 17.04 -22.20 -16.36
CA ILE A 100 16.51 -22.88 -15.18
C ILE A 100 17.17 -22.35 -13.90
N SER A 101 18.48 -22.10 -13.94
CA SER A 101 19.21 -21.52 -12.80
C SER A 101 18.75 -20.08 -12.48
N ASP A 102 18.53 -19.27 -13.51
CA ASP A 102 18.00 -17.91 -13.35
C ASP A 102 16.58 -17.94 -12.79
N ALA A 103 15.70 -18.80 -13.33
CA ALA A 103 14.34 -18.96 -12.83
C ALA A 103 14.32 -19.36 -11.34
N LYS A 104 15.18 -20.30 -10.93
CA LYS A 104 15.34 -20.68 -9.51
C LYS A 104 15.73 -19.49 -8.64
N THR A 105 16.69 -18.69 -9.08
CA THR A 105 17.16 -17.52 -8.33
C THR A 105 16.03 -16.49 -8.15
N ILE A 106 15.32 -16.19 -9.23
CA ILE A 106 14.19 -15.25 -9.21
C ILE A 106 13.07 -15.73 -8.27
N ILE A 107 12.75 -17.03 -8.29
CA ILE A 107 11.72 -17.60 -7.41
C ILE A 107 12.14 -17.48 -5.94
N ARG A 108 13.39 -17.83 -5.62
CA ARG A 108 13.94 -17.73 -4.27
C ARG A 108 13.89 -16.29 -3.74
N GLU A 109 14.39 -15.33 -4.52
CA GLU A 109 14.35 -13.90 -4.16
C GLU A 109 12.92 -13.38 -3.99
N SER A 110 12.00 -13.81 -4.86
CA SER A 110 10.58 -13.43 -4.78
C SER A 110 9.91 -13.95 -3.50
N VAL A 111 10.23 -15.19 -3.10
CA VAL A 111 9.68 -15.81 -1.89
C VAL A 111 10.28 -15.17 -0.63
N GLU A 112 11.60 -14.90 -0.61
CA GLU A 112 12.24 -14.15 0.47
C GLU A 112 11.59 -12.76 0.66
N SER A 113 11.38 -12.02 -0.44
CA SER A 113 10.72 -10.71 -0.42
C SER A 113 9.27 -10.77 0.04
N LEU A 114 8.50 -11.76 -0.42
CA LEU A 114 7.12 -11.98 -0.01
C LEU A 114 7.03 -12.32 1.48
N SER A 115 7.91 -13.21 1.97
CA SER A 115 7.99 -13.60 3.39
C SER A 115 8.32 -12.40 4.29
N ALA A 116 9.27 -11.57 3.88
CA ALA A 116 9.60 -10.32 4.58
C ALA A 116 8.42 -9.36 4.62
N SER A 117 7.70 -9.21 3.50
CA SER A 117 6.51 -8.34 3.40
C SER A 117 5.36 -8.83 4.28
N LEU A 118 5.09 -10.14 4.32
CA LEU A 118 4.07 -10.75 5.16
C LEU A 118 4.39 -10.58 6.66
N THR A 119 5.65 -10.77 7.04
CA THR A 119 6.11 -10.54 8.42
C THR A 119 6.00 -9.07 8.80
N GLY A 120 6.35 -8.16 7.89
CA GLY A 120 6.19 -6.71 8.07
C GLY A 120 4.72 -6.31 8.26
N LEU A 121 3.81 -6.85 7.43
CA LEU A 121 2.37 -6.64 7.56
C LEU A 121 1.81 -7.16 8.88
N GLN A 122 2.26 -8.34 9.33
CA GLN A 122 1.86 -8.90 10.62
C GLN A 122 2.26 -7.98 11.77
N ASN A 123 3.51 -7.51 11.78
CA ASN A 123 4.00 -6.59 12.82
C ASN A 123 3.24 -5.25 12.79
N MET A 124 3.03 -4.68 11.60
CA MET A 124 2.28 -3.44 11.43
C MET A 124 0.85 -3.58 11.94
N SER A 125 0.19 -4.71 11.67
CA SER A 125 -1.17 -5.00 12.14
C SER A 125 -1.25 -5.10 13.66
N VAL A 126 -0.24 -5.70 14.31
CA VAL A 126 -0.17 -5.77 15.78
C VAL A 126 0.01 -4.38 16.39
N VAL A 127 0.94 -3.58 15.87
CA VAL A 127 1.19 -2.20 16.33
C VAL A 127 -0.04 -1.32 16.11
N GLN A 128 -0.68 -1.42 14.94
CA GLN A 128 -1.91 -0.68 14.63
C GLN A 128 -3.03 -1.04 15.61
N ARG A 129 -3.22 -2.34 15.90
CA ARG A 129 -4.21 -2.78 16.89
C ARG A 129 -3.94 -2.19 18.27
N GLU A 130 -2.69 -2.19 18.73
CA GLU A 130 -2.32 -1.60 20.02
C GLU A 130 -2.62 -0.10 20.06
N ALA A 131 -2.24 0.65 19.03
CA ALA A 131 -2.50 2.08 18.94
C ALA A 131 -4.00 2.41 19.00
N ILE A 132 -4.85 1.65 18.31
CA ILE A 132 -6.30 1.84 18.36
C ILE A 132 -6.89 1.44 19.71
N VAL A 133 -6.44 0.34 20.31
CA VAL A 133 -6.89 -0.02 21.67
C VAL A 133 -6.55 1.10 22.67
N ASN A 134 -5.36 1.70 22.56
CA ASN A 134 -4.97 2.85 23.37
C ASN A 134 -5.86 4.07 23.10
N LEU A 135 -6.10 4.41 21.84
CA LEU A 135 -6.94 5.54 21.46
C LEU A 135 -8.39 5.36 21.91
N ILE A 136 -8.92 4.14 21.83
CA ILE A 136 -10.25 3.80 22.36
C ILE A 136 -10.26 3.90 23.88
N ASN A 137 -9.24 3.39 24.57
CA ASN A 137 -9.17 3.50 26.02
C ASN A 137 -9.12 4.97 26.47
N GLU A 138 -8.38 5.81 25.75
CA GLU A 138 -8.29 7.24 26.01
C GLU A 138 -9.63 7.94 25.74
N VAL A 139 -10.26 7.69 24.59
CA VAL A 139 -11.60 8.22 24.25
C VAL A 139 -12.66 7.73 25.24
N LEU A 140 -12.62 6.46 25.66
CA LEU A 140 -13.55 5.91 26.65
C LEU A 140 -13.30 6.45 28.06
N GLN A 141 -12.06 6.71 28.45
CA GLN A 141 -11.75 7.39 29.72
C GLN A 141 -12.26 8.83 29.69
N MET A 142 -12.07 9.55 28.58
CA MET A 142 -12.59 10.90 28.37
C MET A 142 -14.12 10.92 28.33
N ALA A 143 -14.75 9.93 27.69
CA ALA A 143 -16.20 9.82 27.56
C ALA A 143 -16.90 9.27 28.82
N GLY A 144 -16.14 8.81 29.82
CA GLY A 144 -16.66 8.17 31.01
C GLY A 144 -16.96 6.70 30.75
N LYS A 145 -16.17 5.80 31.34
CA LYS A 145 -16.43 4.36 31.26
C LYS A 145 -17.79 4.05 31.88
N GLN A 146 -18.72 3.66 31.01
CA GLN A 146 -19.98 3.03 31.33
C GLN A 146 -19.72 1.55 31.66
N GLN A 147 -19.37 1.25 32.90
CA GLN A 147 -19.38 -0.12 33.40
C GLN A 147 -19.85 -0.09 34.85
N ASP A 148 -21.06 -0.60 35.08
CA ASP A 148 -21.82 -0.58 36.33
C ASP A 148 -20.99 -0.89 37.58
N GLU A 149 -21.01 0.02 38.56
CA GLU A 149 -21.48 -0.21 39.94
C GLU A 149 -21.22 1.04 40.80
N MET A 150 -22.31 1.74 41.15
CA MET A 150 -22.45 2.66 42.29
C MET A 150 -21.21 3.49 42.70
N ALA A 151 -20.75 4.40 41.85
CA ALA A 151 -19.92 5.52 42.30
C ALA A 151 -20.12 6.75 41.40
N TYR A 152 -20.33 7.89 42.06
CA TYR A 152 -20.55 9.24 41.52
C TYR A 152 -19.33 9.84 40.80
N GLU A 153 -18.54 9.05 40.07
CA GLU A 153 -17.42 9.57 39.29
C GLU A 153 -17.83 9.76 37.82
N GLN A 154 -18.60 10.82 37.56
CA GLN A 154 -18.57 11.45 36.24
C GLN A 154 -17.11 11.86 35.98
N THR A 155 -16.40 11.16 35.09
CA THR A 155 -15.03 11.53 34.73
C THR A 155 -15.02 12.67 33.71
N GLY A 156 -13.81 13.26 33.57
CA GLY A 156 -13.55 14.68 33.32
C GLY A 156 -14.46 15.43 32.35
N ILE A 157 -14.73 14.91 31.15
CA ILE A 157 -15.41 15.69 30.10
C ILE A 157 -16.92 15.82 30.35
N GLN A 158 -17.61 14.76 30.75
CA GLN A 158 -19.04 14.86 31.07
C GLN A 158 -19.25 15.72 32.33
N ARG A 159 -18.36 15.56 33.32
CA ARG A 159 -18.34 16.42 34.50
C ARG A 159 -18.09 17.88 34.14
N PHE A 160 -17.12 18.13 33.26
CA PHE A 160 -16.81 19.47 32.77
C PHE A 160 -18.02 20.11 32.08
N PHE A 161 -18.73 19.38 31.21
CA PHE A 161 -19.96 19.89 30.59
C PHE A 161 -21.04 20.16 31.62
N HIS A 162 -21.21 19.27 32.60
CA HIS A 162 -22.21 19.44 33.64
C HIS A 162 -21.90 20.64 34.55
N GLU A 163 -20.67 20.75 35.05
CA GLU A 163 -20.21 21.86 35.88
C GLU A 163 -20.28 23.19 35.11
N THR A 164 -19.90 23.20 33.83
CA THR A 164 -19.97 24.42 33.01
C THR A 164 -21.41 24.84 32.74
N ASN A 165 -22.32 23.89 32.46
CA ASN A 165 -23.75 24.19 32.33
C ASN A 165 -24.35 24.75 33.63
N LEU A 166 -23.95 24.23 34.79
CA LEU A 166 -24.36 24.76 36.09
C LEU A 166 -23.83 26.19 36.31
N LEU A 167 -22.55 26.44 35.99
CA LEU A 167 -21.95 27.77 36.11
C LEU A 167 -22.60 28.80 35.19
N ILE A 168 -22.96 28.42 33.95
CA ILE A 168 -23.70 29.30 33.04
C ILE A 168 -25.10 29.58 33.58
N ALA A 169 -25.81 28.57 34.10
CA ALA A 169 -27.12 28.76 34.70
C ALA A 169 -27.06 29.68 35.94
N GLU A 170 -26.05 29.49 36.81
CA GLU A 170 -25.81 30.36 37.96
C GLU A 170 -25.46 31.78 37.52
N PHE A 171 -24.65 31.94 36.47
CA PHE A 171 -24.33 33.25 35.90
C PHE A 171 -25.58 33.97 35.39
N ILE A 172 -26.45 33.29 34.62
CA ILE A 172 -27.72 33.84 34.15
C ILE A 172 -28.60 34.27 35.34
N GLN A 173 -28.69 33.45 36.39
CA GLN A 173 -29.41 33.82 37.59
C GLN A 173 -28.83 35.08 38.25
N LYS A 174 -27.51 35.19 38.36
CA LYS A 174 -26.84 36.37 38.94
C LYS A 174 -27.07 37.63 38.11
N ILE A 175 -27.14 37.52 36.78
CA ILE A 175 -27.52 38.63 35.90
C ILE A 175 -28.95 39.09 36.19
N HIS A 176 -29.90 38.16 36.35
CA HIS A 176 -31.27 38.53 36.72
C HIS A 176 -31.35 39.19 38.10
N GLU A 177 -30.62 38.68 39.10
CA GLU A 177 -30.53 39.32 40.42
C GLU A 177 -29.94 40.75 40.33
N LEU A 178 -28.95 40.98 39.46
CA LEU A 178 -28.40 42.30 39.19
C LEU A 178 -29.42 43.24 38.53
N GLN A 179 -30.19 42.75 37.57
CA GLN A 179 -31.25 43.52 36.92
C GLN A 179 -32.34 43.93 37.91
N ASP A 180 -32.81 43.02 38.76
CA ASP A 180 -33.79 43.36 39.81
C ASP A 180 -33.25 44.39 40.80
N ASN A 181 -32.00 44.21 41.26
CA ASN A 181 -31.36 45.17 42.15
C ASN A 181 -31.18 46.55 41.50
N SER A 182 -30.87 46.59 40.20
CA SER A 182 -30.77 47.84 39.43
C SER A 182 -32.13 48.59 39.43
N LEU A 183 -33.22 47.89 39.13
CA LEU A 183 -34.59 48.45 39.17
C LEU A 183 -34.94 48.99 40.56
N ARG A 184 -34.57 48.26 41.63
CA ARG A 184 -34.78 48.70 43.01
C ARG A 184 -34.00 49.96 43.36
N ILE A 185 -32.76 50.09 42.88
CA ILE A 185 -31.94 51.30 43.07
C ILE A 185 -32.58 52.51 42.36
N THR A 186 -32.98 52.35 41.08
CA THR A 186 -33.67 53.41 40.33
C THR A 186 -34.96 53.86 41.02
N CYS A 187 -35.75 52.92 41.57
CA CYS A 187 -36.94 53.25 42.35
C CYS A 187 -36.61 54.05 43.63
N SER A 188 -35.58 53.62 44.37
CA SER A 188 -35.10 54.32 45.57
C SER A 188 -34.64 55.75 45.27
N PHE A 189 -33.92 55.96 44.16
CA PHE A 189 -33.52 57.30 43.72
C PHE A 189 -34.69 58.17 43.30
N ALA A 190 -35.71 57.62 42.64
CA ALA A 190 -36.93 58.36 42.35
C ALA A 190 -37.63 58.84 43.65
N GLN A 191 -37.64 58.01 44.70
CA GLN A 191 -38.16 58.40 46.02
C GLN A 191 -37.29 59.47 46.68
N MET A 192 -35.96 59.32 46.67
CA MET A 192 -35.05 60.32 47.24
C MET A 192 -35.14 61.67 46.52
N LYS A 193 -35.26 61.67 45.18
CA LYS A 193 -35.51 62.89 44.39
C LYS A 193 -36.76 63.63 44.88
N THR A 194 -37.86 62.90 45.07
CA THR A 194 -39.12 63.45 45.60
C THR A 194 -38.92 64.07 47.00
N GLN A 195 -38.10 63.45 47.85
CA GLN A 195 -37.79 63.98 49.17
C GLN A 195 -36.92 65.25 49.10
N VAL A 196 -35.94 65.30 48.19
CA VAL A 196 -35.13 66.50 47.97
C VAL A 196 -35.98 67.65 47.44
N ASP A 197 -36.92 67.38 46.53
CA ASP A 197 -37.85 68.39 46.00
C ASP A 197 -38.72 68.98 47.12
N ARG A 198 -39.19 68.15 48.06
CA ARG A 198 -39.91 68.61 49.26
C ARG A 198 -39.05 69.51 50.15
N ILE A 199 -37.79 69.15 50.38
CA ILE A 199 -36.88 69.99 51.17
C ILE A 199 -36.65 71.34 50.45
N ASN A 200 -36.47 71.32 49.13
CA ASN A 200 -36.37 72.55 48.33
C ASN A 200 -37.60 73.46 48.49
N SER A 201 -38.81 72.90 48.54
CA SER A 201 -40.03 73.66 48.85
C SER A 201 -39.97 74.29 50.25
N MET A 202 -39.59 73.53 51.28
CA MET A 202 -39.46 74.06 52.65
C MET A 202 -38.39 75.17 52.74
N LEU A 203 -37.28 75.04 52.00
CA LEU A 203 -36.26 76.07 51.90
C LEU A 203 -36.76 77.32 51.18
N ASN A 204 -37.72 77.21 50.24
CA ASN A 204 -38.39 78.37 49.66
C ASN A 204 -39.23 79.09 50.71
N ASP A 205 -39.97 78.34 51.53
CA ASP A 205 -40.77 78.91 52.62
C ASP A 205 -39.91 79.60 53.67
N ILE A 206 -38.79 78.98 54.07
CA ILE A 206 -37.81 79.60 54.98
C ILE A 206 -37.24 80.88 54.36
N SER A 207 -36.92 80.89 53.06
CA SER A 207 -36.44 82.10 52.38
C SER A 207 -37.48 83.24 52.45
N ASN A 208 -38.76 82.90 52.27
CA ASN A 208 -39.86 83.85 52.40
C ASN A 208 -40.00 84.39 53.83
N ILE A 209 -39.92 83.52 54.85
CA ILE A 209 -39.95 83.90 56.27
C ILE A 209 -38.77 84.81 56.59
N THR A 210 -37.55 84.42 56.20
CA THR A 210 -36.35 85.21 56.41
C THR A 210 -36.46 86.61 55.79
N ARG A 211 -36.98 86.71 54.56
CA ARG A 211 -37.21 88.00 53.89
C ARG A 211 -38.28 88.83 54.61
N GLN A 212 -39.34 88.22 55.11
CA GLN A 212 -40.35 88.91 55.92
C GLN A 212 -39.76 89.41 57.24
N THR A 213 -38.98 88.60 57.93
CA THR A 213 -38.31 88.94 59.19
C THR A 213 -37.29 90.06 59.00
N ASP A 214 -36.51 90.04 57.91
CA ASP A 214 -35.59 91.13 57.53
C ASP A 214 -36.37 92.44 57.32
N LEU A 215 -37.47 92.42 56.57
CA LEU A 215 -38.34 93.59 56.37
C LEU A 215 -38.99 94.09 57.67
N LEU A 216 -39.47 93.19 58.53
CA LEU A 216 -40.02 93.53 59.85
C LEU A 216 -38.97 94.18 60.75
N SER A 217 -37.76 93.61 60.78
CA SER A 217 -36.64 94.14 61.56
C SER A 217 -36.17 95.50 61.04
N LEU A 218 -36.17 95.69 59.72
CA LEU A 218 -35.87 96.98 59.10
C LEU A 218 -36.90 98.04 59.49
N ASN A 219 -38.20 97.71 59.43
CA ASN A 219 -39.26 98.61 59.87
C ASN A 219 -39.14 98.95 61.37
N ALA A 220 -38.80 97.97 62.21
CA ALA A 220 -38.56 98.19 63.64
C ALA A 220 -37.33 99.07 63.91
N ALA A 221 -36.24 98.90 63.16
CA ALA A 221 -35.05 99.74 63.25
C ALA A 221 -35.35 101.19 62.84
N ILE A 222 -36.15 101.40 61.79
CA ILE A 222 -36.60 102.73 61.35
C ILE A 222 -37.44 103.40 62.46
N GLU A 223 -38.40 102.69 63.04
CA GLU A 223 -39.28 103.26 64.08
C GLU A 223 -38.52 103.51 65.40
N ALA A 224 -37.55 102.64 65.73
CA ALA A 224 -36.64 102.86 66.85
C ALA A 224 -35.75 104.09 66.67
N ALA A 225 -35.25 104.34 65.46
CA ALA A 225 -34.52 105.56 65.13
C ALA A 225 -35.42 106.82 65.23
N ARG A 226 -36.71 106.68 64.86
CA ARG A 226 -37.71 107.75 64.93
C ARG A 226 -38.08 108.15 66.37
N ALA A 227 -38.02 107.20 67.31
CA ALA A 227 -38.25 107.43 68.74
C ALA A 227 -37.06 108.08 69.48
N GLY A 228 -35.91 108.30 68.81
CA GLY A 228 -34.75 108.98 69.37
C GLY A 228 -34.10 108.22 70.55
N GLU A 229 -33.81 108.93 71.65
CA GLU A 229 -33.18 108.34 72.85
C GLU A 229 -33.99 107.19 73.47
N ALA A 230 -35.32 107.27 73.46
CA ALA A 230 -36.20 106.24 74.01
C ALA A 230 -36.20 104.94 73.20
N GLY A 231 -35.77 104.99 71.93
CA GLY A 231 -35.75 103.85 71.00
C GLY A 231 -34.44 103.07 70.96
N ARG A 232 -33.36 103.52 71.64
CA ARG A 232 -32.02 102.90 71.53
C ARG A 232 -32.00 101.40 71.82
N GLY A 233 -32.73 100.94 72.84
CA GLY A 233 -32.82 99.51 73.16
C GLY A 233 -33.51 98.70 72.07
N PHE A 234 -34.56 99.25 71.45
CA PHE A 234 -35.28 98.62 70.34
C PHE A 234 -34.45 98.59 69.05
N ALA A 235 -33.63 99.61 68.80
CA ALA A 235 -32.76 99.65 67.63
C ALA A 235 -31.72 98.51 67.66
N VAL A 236 -31.12 98.24 68.83
CA VAL A 236 -30.15 97.13 68.99
C VAL A 236 -30.82 95.78 68.75
N VAL A 237 -32.04 95.57 69.27
CA VAL A 237 -32.78 94.33 69.04
C VAL A 237 -33.17 94.18 67.57
N ALA A 238 -33.61 95.26 66.91
CA ALA A 238 -33.96 95.23 65.50
C ALA A 238 -32.76 94.90 64.61
N ASP A 239 -31.59 95.48 64.86
CA ASP A 239 -30.36 95.16 64.13
C ASP A 239 -29.90 93.71 64.38
N GLU A 240 -30.06 93.18 65.60
CA GLU A 240 -29.73 91.77 65.89
C GLU A 240 -30.68 90.80 65.19
N VAL A 241 -31.99 91.11 65.15
CA VAL A 241 -32.98 90.32 64.39
C VAL A 241 -32.68 90.37 62.89
N ARG A 242 -32.28 91.54 62.37
CA ARG A 242 -31.89 91.71 60.97
C ARG A 242 -30.67 90.87 60.61
N LYS A 243 -29.65 90.90 61.46
CA LYS A 243 -28.43 90.07 61.31
C LYS A 243 -28.76 88.58 61.37
N LEU A 244 -29.66 88.17 62.28
CA LEU A 244 -30.12 86.79 62.37
C LEU A 244 -30.87 86.34 61.10
N ALA A 245 -31.71 87.21 60.53
CA ALA A 245 -32.36 86.96 59.24
C ALA A 245 -31.32 86.82 58.12
N GLY A 246 -30.34 87.72 58.03
CA GLY A 246 -29.24 87.62 57.07
C GLY A 246 -28.48 86.29 57.16
N ASN A 247 -28.06 85.89 58.37
CA ASN A 247 -27.38 84.62 58.63
C ASN A 247 -28.26 83.42 58.26
N THR A 248 -29.57 83.48 58.52
CA THR A 248 -30.53 82.43 58.15
C THR A 248 -30.64 82.30 56.63
N GLY A 249 -30.62 83.42 55.91
CA GLY A 249 -30.63 83.43 54.44
C GLY A 249 -29.37 82.82 53.83
N GLU A 250 -28.21 83.12 54.40
CA GLU A 250 -26.94 82.52 53.97
C GLU A 250 -26.91 81.01 54.24
N PHE A 251 -27.34 80.57 55.43
CA PHE A 251 -27.44 79.15 55.76
C PHE A 251 -28.42 78.40 54.85
N ASN A 252 -29.56 79.01 54.51
CA ASN A 252 -30.51 78.45 53.55
C ASN A 252 -29.88 78.26 52.15
N SER A 253 -29.07 79.22 51.69
CA SER A 253 -28.34 79.13 50.43
C SER A 253 -27.31 77.99 50.42
N GLU A 254 -26.56 77.83 51.51
CA GLU A 254 -25.61 76.71 51.67
C GLU A 254 -26.33 75.35 51.63
N ILE A 255 -27.46 75.19 52.33
CA ILE A 255 -28.25 73.95 52.27
C ILE A 255 -28.68 73.64 50.82
N ARG A 256 -29.14 74.64 50.06
CA ARG A 256 -29.51 74.44 48.65
C ARG A 256 -28.35 73.97 47.79
N LYS A 257 -27.16 74.54 47.98
CA LYS A 257 -25.96 74.09 47.27
C LYS A 257 -25.68 72.62 47.56
N THR A 258 -25.76 72.19 48.83
CA THR A 258 -25.58 70.80 49.22
C THR A 258 -26.64 69.88 48.60
N LEU A 259 -27.92 70.28 48.59
CA LEU A 259 -28.99 69.50 47.96
C LEU A 259 -28.81 69.36 46.45
N ASN A 260 -28.38 70.42 45.77
CA ASN A 260 -28.08 70.36 44.33
C ASN A 260 -26.91 69.42 44.04
N ALA A 261 -25.88 69.40 44.90
CA ALA A 261 -24.78 68.45 44.78
C ALA A 261 -25.27 67.00 44.96
N ILE A 262 -26.15 66.75 45.94
CA ILE A 262 -26.77 65.42 46.14
C ILE A 262 -27.58 64.99 44.91
N LEU A 263 -28.40 65.87 44.34
CA LEU A 263 -29.16 65.57 43.12
C LEU A 263 -28.27 65.19 41.94
N LYS A 264 -27.16 65.91 41.77
CA LYS A 264 -26.19 65.61 40.72
C LYS A 264 -25.56 64.23 40.94
N SER A 265 -25.10 63.94 42.16
CA SER A 265 -24.54 62.62 42.50
C SER A 265 -25.55 61.50 42.30
N MET A 266 -26.83 61.71 42.63
CA MET A 266 -27.88 60.71 42.34
C MET A 266 -28.03 60.44 40.85
N GLN A 267 -28.00 61.48 40.03
CA GLN A 267 -28.11 61.35 38.58
C GLN A 267 -26.90 60.60 37.97
N ASP A 268 -25.69 60.88 38.46
CA ASP A 268 -24.47 60.18 38.03
C ASP A 268 -24.53 58.67 38.38
N VAL A 269 -25.09 58.32 39.55
CA VAL A 269 -25.26 56.91 39.94
C VAL A 269 -26.39 56.25 39.14
N ASP A 270 -27.50 56.94 38.89
CA ASP A 270 -28.62 56.43 38.07
C ASP A 270 -28.16 56.07 36.64
N GLU A 271 -27.34 56.92 36.02
CA GLU A 271 -26.75 56.64 34.70
C GLU A 271 -25.82 55.42 34.73
N SER A 272 -25.02 55.28 35.79
CA SER A 272 -24.11 54.15 35.98
C SER A 272 -24.85 52.83 36.20
N VAL A 273 -25.95 52.87 36.97
CA VAL A 273 -26.83 51.72 37.26
C VAL A 273 -27.60 51.29 36.01
N THR A 274 -28.05 52.26 35.21
CA THR A 274 -28.71 51.98 33.93
C THR A 274 -27.77 51.24 32.97
N LYS A 275 -26.54 51.75 32.79
CA LYS A 275 -25.50 51.09 31.98
C LYS A 275 -25.17 49.68 32.49
N ALA A 276 -25.14 49.47 33.80
CA ALA A 276 -24.91 48.15 34.38
C ALA A 276 -26.08 47.17 34.20
N SER A 277 -27.29 47.65 33.88
CA SER A 277 -28.47 46.79 33.63
C SER A 277 -28.55 46.27 32.20
N GLU A 278 -27.84 46.91 31.27
CA GLU A 278 -27.82 46.59 29.83
C GLU A 278 -26.92 45.38 29.49
N ILE A 279 -26.66 44.49 30.45
CA ILE A 279 -25.82 43.30 30.20
C ILE A 279 -26.55 42.36 29.22
N ASP A 280 -25.86 42.03 28.13
CA ASP A 280 -26.36 41.15 27.08
C ASP A 280 -26.28 39.67 27.50
N LEU A 281 -27.45 39.02 27.60
CA LEU A 281 -27.59 37.60 27.92
C LEU A 281 -27.30 36.68 26.72
N SER A 282 -27.22 37.22 25.50
CA SER A 282 -26.99 36.43 24.28
C SER A 282 -25.68 35.63 24.34
N ILE A 283 -24.67 36.15 25.03
CA ILE A 283 -23.37 35.49 25.19
C ILE A 283 -23.50 34.20 26.01
N ALA A 284 -24.31 34.22 27.06
CA ALA A 284 -24.55 33.05 27.91
C ALA A 284 -25.35 31.99 27.15
N GLU A 285 -26.39 32.40 26.41
CA GLU A 285 -27.21 31.52 25.57
C GLU A 285 -26.37 30.85 24.46
N HIS A 286 -25.56 31.63 23.73
CA HIS A 286 -24.66 31.10 22.71
C HIS A 286 -23.59 30.17 23.30
N SER A 287 -23.08 30.48 24.51
CA SER A 287 -22.13 29.60 25.19
C SER A 287 -22.75 28.25 25.51
N GLN A 288 -24.02 28.23 25.93
CA GLN A 288 -24.76 27.01 26.22
C GLN A 288 -25.03 26.17 24.96
N GLU A 289 -25.42 26.82 23.85
CA GLU A 289 -25.60 26.16 22.56
C GLU A 289 -24.29 25.51 22.08
N ASN A 290 -23.18 26.24 22.12
CA ASN A 290 -21.87 25.73 21.73
C ASN A 290 -21.42 24.52 22.58
N LEU A 291 -21.68 24.53 23.89
CA LEU A 291 -21.37 23.40 24.77
C LEU A 291 -22.21 22.16 24.43
N ASN A 292 -23.49 22.33 24.11
CA ASN A 292 -24.35 21.21 23.70
C ASN A 292 -23.89 20.61 22.36
N ASN A 293 -23.47 21.46 21.41
CA ASN A 293 -22.91 21.01 20.14
C ASN A 293 -21.61 20.22 20.36
N LEU A 294 -20.69 20.74 21.17
CA LEU A 294 -19.43 20.06 21.50
C LEU A 294 -19.67 18.72 22.22
N SER A 295 -20.66 18.66 23.11
CA SER A 295 -21.06 17.42 23.79
C SER A 295 -21.55 16.36 22.78
N THR A 296 -22.37 16.78 21.82
CA THR A 296 -22.87 15.89 20.75
C THR A 296 -21.74 15.39 19.85
N GLU A 297 -20.81 16.26 19.48
CA GLU A 297 -19.66 15.90 18.66
C GLU A 297 -18.75 14.87 19.34
N LEU A 298 -18.53 15.01 20.65
CA LEU A 298 -17.78 14.03 21.44
C LEU A 298 -18.47 12.66 21.54
N ILE A 299 -19.80 12.63 21.64
CA ILE A 299 -20.56 11.36 21.61
C ILE A 299 -20.37 10.67 20.25
N ASN A 300 -20.47 11.43 19.16
CA ASN A 300 -20.26 10.91 17.81
C ASN A 300 -18.83 10.40 17.61
N LEU A 301 -17.83 11.13 18.12
CA LEU A 301 -16.43 10.70 18.08
C LEU A 301 -16.20 9.39 18.84
N SER A 302 -16.81 9.23 20.01
CA SER A 302 -16.77 7.99 20.80
C SER A 302 -17.39 6.81 20.06
N SER A 303 -18.53 7.03 19.39
CA SER A 303 -19.17 6.00 18.55
C SER A 303 -18.28 5.61 17.37
N ALA A 304 -17.75 6.59 16.64
CA ALA A 304 -16.87 6.34 15.50
C ALA A 304 -15.58 5.61 15.91
N ALA A 305 -15.02 5.91 17.09
CA ALA A 305 -13.87 5.20 17.64
C ALA A 305 -14.18 3.72 17.91
N ARG A 306 -15.37 3.40 18.44
CA ARG A 306 -15.81 2.00 18.62
C ARG A 306 -15.99 1.28 17.29
N GLU A 307 -16.61 1.92 16.30
CA GLU A 307 -16.79 1.32 14.97
C GLU A 307 -15.45 1.02 14.31
N HIS A 308 -14.50 1.96 14.35
CA HIS A 308 -13.13 1.73 13.87
C HIS A 308 -12.45 0.56 14.58
N SER A 309 -12.68 0.40 15.89
CA SER A 309 -12.18 -0.77 16.65
C SER A 309 -12.62 -2.11 16.03
N HIS A 310 -13.91 -2.21 15.72
CA HIS A 310 -14.48 -3.41 15.13
C HIS A 310 -13.89 -3.68 13.75
N HIS A 311 -13.82 -2.66 12.90
CA HIS A 311 -13.22 -2.80 11.56
C HIS A 311 -11.74 -3.21 11.63
N ILE A 312 -10.96 -2.68 12.56
CA ILE A 312 -9.55 -3.04 12.70
C ILE A 312 -9.39 -4.47 13.20
N THR A 313 -10.27 -4.92 14.08
CA THR A 313 -10.28 -6.33 14.52
C THR A 313 -10.54 -7.26 13.34
N GLU A 314 -11.53 -6.93 12.50
CA GLU A 314 -11.84 -7.68 11.27
C GLU A 314 -10.67 -7.67 10.26
N VAL A 315 -10.05 -6.51 10.05
CA VAL A 315 -8.88 -6.38 9.16
C VAL A 315 -7.70 -7.17 9.70
N THR A 316 -7.46 -7.15 11.00
CA THR A 316 -6.39 -7.92 11.65
C THR A 316 -6.61 -9.43 11.45
N GLU A 317 -7.85 -9.90 11.56
CA GLU A 317 -8.19 -11.31 11.32
C GLU A 317 -7.97 -11.70 9.84
N LYS A 318 -8.35 -10.82 8.91
CA LYS A 318 -8.05 -11.00 7.48
C LYS A 318 -6.55 -11.02 7.19
N ILE A 319 -5.78 -10.11 7.78
CA ILE A 319 -4.31 -10.09 7.64
C ILE A 319 -3.72 -11.38 8.21
N HIS A 320 -4.17 -11.83 9.38
CA HIS A 320 -3.71 -13.09 9.96
C HIS A 320 -4.01 -14.29 9.06
N LYS A 321 -5.19 -14.33 8.44
CA LYS A 321 -5.52 -15.36 7.47
C LYS A 321 -4.62 -15.30 6.22
N LEU A 322 -4.40 -14.10 5.68
CA LEU A 322 -3.53 -13.90 4.52
C LEU A 322 -2.07 -14.24 4.81
N THR A 323 -1.57 -13.97 6.02
CA THR A 323 -0.22 -14.36 6.41
C THR A 323 -0.10 -15.88 6.55
N MET A 324 -1.10 -16.55 7.12
CA MET A 324 -1.17 -18.01 7.17
C MET A 324 -1.28 -18.64 5.78
N GLU A 325 -2.08 -18.07 4.87
CA GLU A 325 -2.11 -18.49 3.46
C GLU A 325 -0.76 -18.22 2.77
N GLY A 326 -0.10 -17.11 3.11
CA GLY A 326 1.23 -16.76 2.62
C GLY A 326 2.35 -17.71 3.06
N VAL A 327 2.19 -18.45 4.15
CA VAL A 327 3.12 -19.56 4.52
C VAL A 327 3.15 -20.64 3.42
N MET A 328 2.07 -20.79 2.64
CA MET A 328 2.07 -21.65 1.45
C MET A 328 3.07 -21.18 0.38
N ALA A 329 3.46 -19.89 0.37
CA ALA A 329 4.45 -19.39 -0.58
C ALA A 329 5.86 -19.96 -0.32
N VAL A 330 6.19 -20.26 0.95
CA VAL A 330 7.45 -20.95 1.28
C VAL A 330 7.40 -22.41 0.80
N GLN A 331 6.25 -23.09 0.97
CA GLN A 331 6.07 -24.43 0.41
C GLN A 331 6.07 -24.43 -1.13
N PHE A 332 5.58 -23.36 -1.75
CA PHE A 332 5.64 -23.18 -3.20
C PHE A 332 7.08 -23.07 -3.69
N GLU A 333 7.96 -22.37 -2.97
CA GLU A 333 9.40 -22.32 -3.29
C GLU A 333 10.02 -23.71 -3.36
N ASP A 334 9.81 -24.53 -2.32
CA ASP A 334 10.36 -25.89 -2.24
C ASP A 334 9.85 -26.76 -3.40
N ILE A 335 8.53 -26.71 -3.68
CA ILE A 335 7.92 -27.49 -4.76
C ILE A 335 8.48 -27.07 -6.12
N VAL A 336 8.55 -25.77 -6.41
CA VAL A 336 9.01 -25.29 -7.72
C VAL A 336 10.50 -25.54 -7.88
N THR A 337 11.31 -25.35 -6.83
CA THR A 337 12.74 -25.67 -6.85
C THR A 337 12.96 -27.15 -7.15
N GLN A 338 12.21 -28.04 -6.49
CA GLN A 338 12.29 -29.48 -6.75
C GLN A 338 11.84 -29.84 -8.18
N MET A 339 10.82 -29.16 -8.71
CA MET A 339 10.40 -29.34 -10.11
C MET A 339 11.50 -28.89 -11.08
N MET A 340 12.14 -27.75 -10.83
CA MET A 340 13.25 -27.25 -11.63
C MET A 340 14.46 -28.20 -11.59
N ASP A 341 14.78 -28.77 -10.43
CA ASP A 341 15.81 -29.82 -10.31
C ASP A 341 15.51 -31.04 -11.19
N ARG A 342 14.25 -31.50 -11.19
CA ARG A 342 13.83 -32.63 -12.03
C ARG A 342 13.88 -32.29 -13.52
N ILE A 343 13.55 -31.06 -13.90
CA ILE A 343 13.66 -30.61 -15.30
C ILE A 343 15.14 -30.57 -15.70
N LEU A 344 16.01 -30.01 -14.86
CA LEU A 344 17.43 -29.93 -15.10
C LEU A 344 18.06 -31.32 -15.27
N ASP A 345 17.73 -32.29 -14.39
CA ASP A 345 18.21 -33.67 -14.50
C ASP A 345 17.74 -34.36 -15.80
N LYS A 346 16.49 -34.11 -16.21
CA LYS A 346 15.96 -34.61 -17.49
C LYS A 346 16.63 -33.96 -18.69
N THR A 347 16.88 -32.65 -18.64
CA THR A 347 17.57 -31.90 -19.70
C THR A 347 19.01 -32.37 -19.84
N LEU A 348 19.72 -32.61 -18.73
CA LEU A 348 21.06 -33.21 -18.73
C LEU A 348 21.04 -34.63 -19.30
N SER A 349 20.08 -35.45 -18.89
CA SER A 349 19.93 -36.81 -19.43
C SER A 349 19.66 -36.80 -20.93
N LEU A 350 18.81 -35.88 -21.42
CA LEU A 350 18.51 -35.71 -22.84
C LEU A 350 19.73 -35.20 -23.61
N SER A 351 20.48 -34.25 -23.04
CA SER A 351 21.74 -33.73 -23.60
C SER A 351 22.76 -34.85 -23.78
N GLN A 352 23.00 -35.65 -22.74
CA GLN A 352 23.92 -36.79 -22.81
C GLN A 352 23.48 -37.83 -23.84
N PHE A 353 22.18 -38.14 -23.90
CA PHE A 353 21.63 -39.06 -24.90
C PHE A 353 21.85 -38.52 -26.33
N PHE A 354 21.53 -37.25 -26.56
CA PHE A 354 21.69 -36.61 -27.86
C PHE A 354 23.16 -36.54 -28.28
N LEU A 355 24.07 -36.15 -27.38
CA LEU A 355 25.50 -36.11 -27.66
C LEU A 355 26.05 -37.49 -28.02
N ARG A 356 25.72 -38.54 -27.26
CA ARG A 356 26.11 -39.92 -27.59
C ARG A 356 25.49 -40.41 -28.89
N PHE A 357 24.25 -40.04 -29.18
CA PHE A 357 23.60 -40.35 -30.45
C PHE A 357 24.34 -39.69 -31.63
N MET A 358 24.76 -38.43 -31.50
CA MET A 358 25.51 -37.72 -32.53
C MET A 358 26.95 -38.24 -32.67
N GLU A 359 27.62 -38.62 -31.58
CA GLU A 359 28.93 -39.26 -31.61
C GLU A 359 28.94 -40.56 -32.42
N LEU A 360 27.85 -41.33 -32.34
CA LEU A 360 27.68 -42.57 -33.11
C LEU A 360 27.69 -42.34 -34.62
N HIS A 361 27.27 -41.14 -35.06
CA HIS A 361 27.24 -40.72 -36.45
C HIS A 361 28.55 -40.04 -36.90
N ASN A 362 29.48 -39.82 -35.98
CA ASN A 362 30.80 -39.25 -36.26
C ASN A 362 31.86 -40.36 -36.50
N ASP A 363 31.69 -41.13 -37.57
CA ASP A 363 32.49 -42.32 -37.92
C ASP A 363 33.50 -42.10 -39.06
N ARG A 364 34.22 -40.97 -39.02
CA ARG A 364 35.17 -40.51 -40.05
C ARG A 364 36.31 -41.49 -40.38
N ASN A 365 36.63 -42.40 -39.46
CA ASN A 365 37.76 -43.32 -39.60
C ASN A 365 37.38 -44.65 -40.27
N GLU A 366 36.10 -44.90 -40.56
CA GLU A 366 35.65 -46.17 -41.16
C GLU A 366 35.55 -46.03 -42.68
N THR A 367 36.25 -46.88 -43.43
CA THR A 367 36.30 -46.78 -44.91
C THR A 367 35.20 -47.61 -45.58
N SER A 368 34.66 -48.61 -44.88
CA SER A 368 33.59 -49.48 -45.39
C SER A 368 32.21 -48.99 -44.98
N GLY A 369 31.35 -48.73 -45.96
CA GLY A 369 29.95 -48.37 -45.71
C GLY A 369 29.17 -49.44 -44.92
N TYR A 370 29.47 -50.73 -45.15
CA TYR A 370 28.84 -51.83 -44.41
C TYR A 370 29.24 -51.82 -42.92
N HIS A 371 30.53 -51.61 -42.61
CA HIS A 371 31.00 -51.55 -41.24
C HIS A 371 30.47 -50.31 -40.49
N ARG A 372 30.36 -49.15 -41.17
CA ARG A 372 29.69 -47.96 -40.59
C ARG A 372 28.28 -48.25 -40.12
N PHE A 373 27.44 -48.82 -40.99
CA PHE A 373 26.05 -49.08 -40.64
C PHE A 373 25.91 -50.12 -39.54
N ASN A 374 26.71 -51.20 -39.56
CA ASN A 374 26.69 -52.17 -38.46
C ASN A 374 27.12 -51.55 -37.13
N LYS A 375 28.19 -50.74 -37.12
CA LYS A 375 28.64 -50.04 -35.90
C LYS A 375 27.60 -49.07 -35.36
N ARG A 376 26.90 -48.34 -36.25
CA ARG A 376 25.78 -47.47 -35.88
C ARG A 376 24.60 -48.28 -35.32
N ILE A 377 24.25 -49.41 -35.93
CA ILE A 377 23.15 -50.27 -35.43
C ILE A 377 23.49 -50.82 -34.04
N GLU A 378 24.70 -51.35 -33.85
CA GLU A 378 25.17 -51.88 -32.57
C GLU A 378 25.24 -50.80 -31.48
N GLY A 379 25.78 -49.61 -31.81
CA GLY A 379 25.84 -48.50 -30.88
C GLY A 379 24.46 -47.95 -30.52
N MET A 380 23.51 -47.93 -31.46
CA MET A 380 22.14 -47.47 -31.21
C MET A 380 21.36 -48.48 -30.35
N GLN A 381 21.57 -49.77 -30.56
CA GLN A 381 21.05 -50.82 -29.66
C GLN A 381 21.59 -50.66 -28.24
N SER A 382 22.89 -50.35 -28.08
CA SER A 382 23.49 -50.06 -26.78
C SER A 382 22.89 -48.80 -26.13
N LEU A 383 22.75 -47.71 -26.89
CA LEU A 383 22.17 -46.44 -26.43
C LEU A 383 20.72 -46.59 -25.95
N LEU A 384 19.92 -47.40 -26.65
CA LEU A 384 18.51 -47.65 -26.32
C LEU A 384 18.31 -48.63 -25.15
N THR A 385 19.29 -49.51 -24.89
CA THR A 385 19.23 -50.48 -23.79
C THR A 385 19.81 -49.94 -22.49
N HIS A 386 20.70 -48.96 -22.55
CA HIS A 386 21.16 -48.24 -21.36
C HIS A 386 20.11 -47.21 -20.94
N LYS A 387 19.38 -47.51 -19.85
CA LYS A 387 18.54 -46.52 -19.16
C LYS A 387 19.37 -45.26 -18.86
N PRO A 388 18.86 -44.04 -19.11
CA PRO A 388 19.52 -42.83 -18.65
C PRO A 388 19.67 -42.89 -17.13
N LEU A 389 20.82 -42.43 -16.61
CA LEU A 389 21.28 -42.50 -15.21
C LEU A 389 20.42 -41.71 -14.18
N SER A 390 19.15 -41.40 -14.49
CA SER A 390 18.24 -40.58 -13.67
C SER A 390 17.65 -41.27 -12.44
N ASN A 391 18.10 -42.48 -12.07
CA ASN A 391 17.48 -43.28 -11.00
C ASN A 391 18.31 -43.44 -9.72
N LEU A 392 19.42 -42.71 -9.53
CA LEU A 392 20.24 -42.84 -8.33
C LEU A 392 19.88 -41.89 -7.17
N ASN A 393 18.94 -40.96 -7.34
CA ASN A 393 18.53 -40.01 -6.29
C ASN A 393 17.00 -39.89 -6.14
N ASN A 394 16.28 -41.02 -6.14
CA ASN A 394 14.87 -41.02 -5.72
C ASN A 394 14.76 -41.33 -4.21
N PRO A 395 14.47 -40.36 -3.34
CA PRO A 395 14.23 -40.63 -1.91
C PRO A 395 12.96 -41.46 -1.67
N ALA A 396 12.11 -41.67 -2.68
CA ALA A 396 10.87 -42.45 -2.55
C ALA A 396 11.08 -43.98 -2.47
N GLU A 397 12.26 -44.52 -2.82
CA GLU A 397 12.54 -45.96 -2.69
C GLU A 397 13.17 -46.36 -1.36
N LYS A 398 13.72 -45.41 -0.58
CA LYS A 398 14.23 -45.70 0.78
C LYS A 398 13.15 -45.91 1.83
N SER A 399 11.95 -45.36 1.63
CA SER A 399 10.84 -45.52 2.59
C SER A 399 10.20 -46.91 2.58
N ASN A 400 10.41 -47.71 1.53
CA ASN A 400 9.76 -49.02 1.39
C ASN A 400 10.64 -50.20 1.81
N GLN A 401 11.87 -49.96 2.28
CA GLN A 401 12.76 -51.01 2.81
C GLN A 401 12.95 -50.97 4.33
N GLU A 402 12.43 -49.97 5.05
CA GLU A 402 12.44 -49.93 6.53
C GLU A 402 11.13 -50.40 7.18
N VAL A 403 10.15 -50.87 6.40
CA VAL A 403 8.86 -51.40 6.92
C VAL A 403 8.82 -52.93 7.00
N GLU A 404 9.86 -53.65 6.56
CA GLU A 404 9.95 -55.12 6.68
C GLU A 404 10.98 -55.63 7.71
N LEU A 405 11.53 -54.76 8.56
CA LEU A 405 12.35 -55.16 9.70
C LEU A 405 11.90 -54.43 10.98
N PHE A 406 10.65 -54.68 11.36
CA PHE A 406 10.18 -54.68 12.75
C PHE A 406 9.14 -55.78 12.95
#